data_AF-A0A8H8X0P5-F1
#
_entry.id   AF-A0A8H8X0P5-F1
#
_cell.length_a   1.000
_cell.length_b   1.000
_cell.length_c   1.000
_cell.angle_alpha   90.00
_cell.angle_beta   90.00
_cell.angle_gamma   90.00
#
_symmetry.space_group_name_H-M   'P 1'
#
loop_
_entity.id
_entity.type
_entity.pdbx_description
1 polymer ?
#
loop_
_entity_poly.entity_id
_entity_poly.type
_entity_poly.pdbx_seq_one_letter_code
_entity_poly.pdbx_strand_id
1 'polypeptide(L)'
;MQSGFRPDDAERVLGHLRHGLELASALKGERATTSDAIWCLITEALETFDRMPDQERSWLTSGTRSGGWSSVGLTGAEARELERLRLLSAMKPYDGPSGRVIERSAGDRAFDVMLFLRWIGMYVATRRPVDQIVRATLALARGGDSEAFHRIWEGVTGKRVSRQAVSQFRTTIYGHVLAGLKRDLGIVPDGDAFRITHPEARA
;
A
#
# COMPACT_ATOMS: atom_id res chain seq x y z
N MET A 1 -11.05 -19.50 -6.12
CA MET A 1 -9.84 -18.81 -5.62
C MET A 1 -10.11 -18.29 -4.22
N GLN A 2 -9.51 -18.88 -3.19
CA GLN A 2 -9.53 -18.33 -1.83
C GLN A 2 -8.35 -17.38 -1.68
N SER A 3 -8.49 -16.13 -2.13
CA SER A 3 -7.48 -15.07 -1.95
C SER A 3 -7.81 -14.26 -0.69
N GLY A 4 -7.70 -14.89 0.48
CA GLY A 4 -7.98 -14.28 1.77
C GLY A 4 -6.93 -14.69 2.79
N PHE A 5 -6.88 -13.94 3.89
CA PHE A 5 -6.03 -14.31 5.03
C PHE A 5 -6.41 -15.69 5.55
N ARG A 6 -5.40 -16.49 5.83
CA ARG A 6 -5.53 -17.73 6.58
C ARG A 6 -5.50 -17.40 8.07
N PRO A 7 -6.12 -18.22 8.94
CA PRO A 7 -6.03 -18.04 10.39
C PRO A 7 -4.58 -17.93 10.89
N ASP A 8 -3.66 -18.67 10.25
CA ASP A 8 -2.23 -18.66 10.59
C ASP A 8 -1.52 -17.33 10.24
N ASP A 9 -2.16 -16.46 9.46
CA ASP A 9 -1.62 -15.13 9.13
C ASP A 9 -1.82 -14.12 10.27
N ALA A 10 -2.56 -14.46 11.32
CA ALA A 10 -2.92 -13.54 12.41
C ALA A 10 -1.70 -12.92 13.10
N GLU A 11 -0.66 -13.71 13.40
CA GLU A 11 0.56 -13.20 14.02
C GLU A 11 1.35 -12.28 13.09
N ARG A 12 1.40 -12.60 11.79
CA ARG A 12 2.06 -11.76 10.79
C ARG A 12 1.35 -10.41 10.67
N VAL A 13 0.02 -10.43 10.57
CA VAL A 13 -0.80 -9.22 10.50
C VAL A 13 -0.72 -8.42 11.81
N LEU A 14 -0.65 -9.08 12.97
CA LEU A 14 -0.41 -8.42 14.25
C LEU A 14 0.94 -7.68 14.26
N GLY A 15 1.99 -8.28 13.69
CA GLY A 15 3.27 -7.62 13.48
C GLY A 15 3.15 -6.34 12.64
N HIS A 16 2.38 -6.39 11.55
CA HIS A 16 2.11 -5.20 10.73
C HIS A 16 1.34 -4.14 11.52
N LEU A 17 0.36 -4.52 12.33
CA LEU A 17 -0.40 -3.59 13.17
C LEU A 17 0.47 -2.91 14.24
N ARG A 18 1.45 -3.62 14.80
CA ARG A 18 2.45 -3.03 15.72
C ARG A 18 3.31 -1.99 15.01
N HIS A 19 3.80 -2.30 13.81
CA HIS A 19 4.51 -1.31 12.96
C HIS A 19 3.63 -0.08 12.67
N GLY A 20 2.34 -0.29 12.38
CA GLY A 20 1.39 0.80 12.20
C GLY A 20 1.25 1.70 13.44
N LEU A 21 1.24 1.10 14.64
CA LEU A 21 1.20 1.85 15.91
C LEU A 21 2.49 2.64 16.13
N GLU A 22 3.66 2.09 15.79
CA GLU A 22 4.93 2.81 15.84
C GLU A 22 4.91 4.03 14.92
N LEU A 23 4.42 3.88 13.68
CA LEU A 23 4.25 4.99 12.74
C LEU A 23 3.28 6.05 13.28
N ALA A 24 2.13 5.63 13.82
CA ALA A 24 1.14 6.54 14.37
C ALA A 24 1.67 7.30 15.58
N SER A 25 2.40 6.62 16.47
CA SER A 25 3.07 7.21 17.62
C SER A 25 4.14 8.20 17.20
N ALA A 26 4.95 7.89 16.18
CA ALA A 26 5.93 8.82 15.63
C ALA A 26 5.29 10.10 15.06
N LEU A 27 4.08 10.01 14.50
CA LEU A 27 3.37 11.16 13.92
C LEU A 27 2.56 11.98 14.93
N LYS A 28 1.99 11.34 15.97
CA LYS A 28 1.01 11.97 16.88
C LYS A 28 1.37 11.89 18.36
N GLY A 29 2.45 11.21 18.73
CA GLY A 29 2.85 10.95 20.11
C GLY A 29 1.77 10.20 20.89
N GLU A 30 1.51 10.63 22.11
CA GLU A 30 0.53 10.03 23.04
C GLU A 30 -0.93 10.11 22.56
N ARG A 31 -1.21 10.87 21.49
CA ARG A 31 -2.56 10.97 20.90
C ARG A 31 -2.79 9.97 19.76
N ALA A 32 -1.83 9.09 19.49
CA ALA A 32 -1.95 8.07 18.48
C ALA A 32 -3.06 7.08 18.84
N THR A 33 -3.96 6.83 17.90
CA THR A 33 -5.04 5.85 18.07
C THR A 33 -4.80 4.62 17.20
N THR A 34 -5.45 3.51 17.53
CA THR A 34 -5.49 2.31 16.67
C THR A 34 -6.06 2.59 15.28
N SER A 35 -6.95 3.58 15.15
CA SER A 35 -7.43 4.07 13.85
C SER A 35 -6.32 4.75 13.05
N ASP A 36 -5.43 5.47 13.71
CA ASP A 36 -4.30 6.12 13.05
C ASP A 36 -3.27 5.10 12.58
N ALA A 37 -3.05 4.02 13.35
CA ALA A 37 -2.17 2.93 12.94
C ALA A 37 -2.61 2.29 11.63
N ILE A 38 -3.91 1.95 11.51
CA ILE A 38 -4.46 1.39 10.27
C ILE A 38 -4.31 2.38 9.12
N TRP A 39 -4.55 3.67 9.37
CA TRP A 39 -4.40 4.69 8.33
C TRP A 39 -2.94 4.85 7.87
N CYS A 40 -2.00 4.87 8.81
CA CYS A 40 -0.56 4.95 8.52
C CYS A 40 -0.10 3.75 7.70
N LEU A 41 -0.58 2.54 8.01
CA LEU A 41 -0.28 1.34 7.23
C LEU A 41 -0.80 1.44 5.80
N ILE A 42 -2.04 1.90 5.61
CA ILE A 42 -2.61 2.05 4.26
C ILE A 42 -1.79 3.06 3.45
N THR A 43 -1.41 4.19 4.06
CA THR A 43 -0.57 5.20 3.42
C THR A 43 0.82 4.65 3.08
N GLU A 44 1.51 3.99 4.02
CA GLU A 44 2.82 3.38 3.80
C GLU A 44 2.78 2.31 2.71
N ALA A 45 1.75 1.46 2.72
CA ALA A 45 1.55 0.43 1.71
C ALA A 45 1.40 1.06 0.32
N LEU A 46 0.63 2.15 0.20
CA LEU A 46 0.50 2.88 -1.06
C LEU A 46 1.81 3.52 -1.52
N GLU A 47 2.56 4.14 -0.62
CA GLU A 47 3.89 4.67 -0.95
C GLU A 47 4.82 3.56 -1.42
N THR A 48 4.74 2.38 -0.80
CA THR A 48 5.52 1.21 -1.20
C THR A 48 5.12 0.78 -2.61
N PHE A 49 3.83 0.64 -2.90
CA PHE A 49 3.34 0.32 -4.25
C PHE A 49 3.71 1.37 -5.29
N ASP A 50 3.60 2.66 -4.96
CA ASP A 50 3.97 3.76 -5.86
C ASP A 50 5.50 3.78 -6.13
N ARG A 51 6.32 3.23 -5.20
CA ARG A 51 7.77 3.03 -5.37
C ARG A 51 8.13 1.70 -6.02
N MET A 52 7.23 0.71 -6.01
CA MET A 52 7.50 -0.58 -6.63
C MET A 52 7.70 -0.34 -8.13
N PRO A 53 8.84 -0.79 -8.70
CA PRO A 53 9.01 -0.73 -10.14
C PRO A 53 7.87 -1.53 -10.75
N ASP A 54 7.02 -0.86 -11.51
CA ASP A 54 6.00 -1.48 -12.33
C ASP A 54 6.72 -2.52 -13.19
N GLN A 55 6.51 -3.82 -12.88
CA GLN A 55 7.28 -4.89 -13.52
C GLN A 55 6.97 -4.96 -15.01
N GLU A 56 5.76 -4.60 -15.43
CA GLU A 56 5.39 -4.53 -16.85
C GLU A 56 6.06 -3.33 -17.52
N ARG A 57 6.10 -2.15 -16.89
CA ARG A 57 6.95 -1.05 -17.38
C ARG A 57 8.43 -1.38 -17.30
N SER A 58 8.89 -2.12 -16.29
CA SER A 58 10.29 -2.56 -16.15
C SER A 58 10.65 -3.58 -17.22
N TRP A 59 9.69 -4.38 -17.68
CA TRP A 59 9.86 -5.33 -18.78
C TRP A 59 9.82 -4.63 -20.14
N LEU A 60 8.85 -3.75 -20.35
CA LEU A 60 8.74 -2.91 -21.55
C LEU A 60 9.93 -1.95 -21.68
N THR A 61 10.39 -1.39 -20.55
CA THR A 61 11.64 -0.63 -20.50
C THR A 61 12.87 -1.51 -20.41
N SER A 62 12.81 -2.79 -20.04
CA SER A 62 13.94 -3.73 -20.21
C SER A 62 14.14 -4.13 -21.66
N GLY A 63 13.13 -4.01 -22.52
CA GLY A 63 13.35 -3.98 -23.97
C GLY A 63 14.22 -2.80 -24.42
N THR A 64 14.29 -1.73 -23.62
CA THR A 64 15.11 -0.53 -23.83
C THR A 64 16.29 -0.38 -22.86
N ARG A 65 16.34 -1.16 -21.77
CA ARG A 65 17.35 -1.16 -20.67
C ARG A 65 18.14 -2.46 -20.59
N SER A 66 17.72 -3.52 -21.28
CA SER A 66 18.61 -4.62 -21.63
C SER A 66 19.27 -4.19 -22.96
N GLY A 67 20.58 -3.92 -23.04
CA GLY A 67 21.62 -4.31 -22.10
C GLY A 67 21.75 -5.84 -21.97
N GLY A 68 20.76 -6.60 -22.44
CA GLY A 68 20.80 -8.06 -22.56
C GLY A 68 21.68 -8.51 -23.74
N TRP A 69 22.30 -7.55 -24.43
CA TRP A 69 23.42 -7.75 -25.34
C TRP A 69 24.79 -7.55 -24.66
N SER A 70 24.84 -7.38 -23.34
CA SER A 70 26.09 -7.40 -22.57
C SER A 70 26.04 -8.46 -21.46
N SER A 71 25.95 -9.72 -21.85
CA SER A 71 26.47 -10.89 -21.13
C SER A 71 26.05 -12.11 -21.95
N VAL A 72 26.86 -12.59 -22.88
CA VAL A 72 28.01 -13.48 -22.60
C VAL A 72 29.12 -13.24 -23.64
N GLY A 73 30.35 -12.95 -23.21
CA GLY A 73 31.56 -13.08 -24.06
C GLY A 73 32.33 -11.81 -24.47
N LEU A 74 31.89 -10.61 -24.08
CA LEU A 74 32.62 -9.37 -24.41
C LEU A 74 33.83 -9.16 -23.50
N THR A 75 34.99 -8.91 -24.10
CA THR A 75 36.24 -8.60 -23.43
C THR A 75 36.28 -7.13 -22.98
N GLY A 76 37.09 -6.81 -21.95
CA GLY A 76 37.22 -5.45 -21.43
C GLY A 76 37.79 -4.41 -22.43
N ALA A 77 38.29 -4.84 -23.58
CA ALA A 77 38.67 -3.95 -24.68
C ALA A 77 37.44 -3.53 -25.51
N GLU A 78 36.52 -4.46 -25.78
CA GLU A 78 35.31 -4.23 -26.56
C GLU A 78 34.32 -3.33 -25.80
N ALA A 79 34.25 -3.46 -24.47
CA ALA A 79 33.47 -2.56 -23.63
C ALA A 79 33.98 -1.10 -23.67
N ARG A 80 35.30 -0.91 -23.78
CA ARG A 80 35.91 0.43 -23.90
C ARG A 80 35.68 1.05 -25.27
N GLU A 81 35.70 0.24 -26.33
CA GLU A 81 35.41 0.71 -27.69
C GLU A 81 33.94 1.09 -27.86
N LEU A 82 33.01 0.37 -27.22
CA LEU A 82 31.60 0.73 -27.15
C LEU A 82 31.38 2.08 -26.43
N GLU A 83 32.09 2.33 -25.33
CA GLU A 83 32.02 3.62 -24.63
C GLU A 83 32.62 4.76 -25.47
N ARG A 84 33.70 4.49 -26.21
CA ARG A 84 34.29 5.43 -27.16
C ARG A 84 33.29 5.78 -28.28
N LEU A 85 32.60 4.79 -28.85
CA LEU A 85 31.55 4.99 -29.85
C LEU A 85 30.37 5.79 -29.29
N ARG A 86 29.96 5.54 -28.05
CA ARG A 86 28.90 6.30 -27.36
C ARG A 86 29.24 7.79 -27.26
N LEU A 87 30.47 8.10 -26.88
CA LEU A 87 30.97 9.47 -26.77
C LEU A 87 31.05 10.15 -28.14
N LEU A 88 31.48 9.43 -29.17
CA LEU A 88 31.58 9.93 -30.54
C LEU A 88 30.21 10.15 -31.20
N SER A 89 29.20 9.36 -30.85
CA SER A 89 27.82 9.50 -31.35
C SER A 89 26.97 10.46 -30.51
N ALA A 90 27.57 11.21 -29.57
CA ALA A 90 26.89 12.17 -28.69
C ALA A 90 25.65 11.59 -27.97
N MET A 91 25.64 10.29 -27.70
CA MET A 91 24.55 9.64 -26.98
C MET A 91 24.61 10.01 -25.49
N LYS A 92 23.47 10.39 -24.91
CA LYS A 92 23.38 10.87 -23.52
C LYS A 92 23.91 9.80 -22.54
N PRO A 93 24.67 10.18 -21.49
CA PRO A 93 25.01 9.27 -20.40
C PRO A 93 23.76 8.68 -19.76
N TYR A 94 23.88 7.42 -19.33
CA TYR A 94 22.84 6.66 -18.63
C TYR A 94 22.31 7.45 -17.41
N ASP A 95 21.17 8.12 -17.57
CA ASP A 95 20.42 8.70 -16.45
C ASP A 95 19.41 7.66 -15.95
N GLY A 96 19.75 6.97 -14.86
CA GLY A 96 18.79 6.19 -14.09
C GLY A 96 18.80 6.66 -12.64
N PRO A 97 17.68 7.16 -12.07
CA PRO A 97 17.64 7.42 -10.64
C PRO A 97 17.80 6.10 -9.91
N SER A 98 18.65 6.09 -8.89
CA SER A 98 18.86 4.98 -7.97
C SER A 98 17.51 4.54 -7.38
N GLY A 99 16.91 3.51 -7.99
CA GLY A 99 15.75 2.83 -7.43
C GLY A 99 16.19 2.25 -6.09
N ARG A 100 15.72 2.86 -4.98
CA ARG A 100 15.90 2.26 -3.66
C ARG A 100 15.29 0.87 -3.72
N VAL A 101 16.11 -0.14 -3.49
CA VAL A 101 15.65 -1.52 -3.35
C VAL A 101 14.65 -1.53 -2.21
N ILE A 102 13.39 -1.81 -2.51
CA ILE A 102 12.37 -2.01 -1.49
C ILE A 102 12.75 -3.27 -0.72
N GLU A 103 12.85 -3.16 0.60
CA GLU A 103 13.07 -4.32 1.45
C GLU A 103 11.90 -5.31 1.25
N ARG A 104 12.21 -6.60 1.04
CA ARG A 104 11.17 -7.62 0.77
C ARG A 104 10.06 -7.62 1.83
N SER A 105 10.42 -7.39 3.09
CA SER A 105 9.49 -7.26 4.22
C SER A 105 8.49 -6.11 4.09
N ALA A 106 8.90 -4.99 3.46
CA ALA A 106 8.01 -3.86 3.20
C ALA A 106 7.04 -4.16 2.06
N GLY A 107 7.48 -4.88 1.02
CA GLY A 107 6.62 -5.34 -0.06
C GLY A 107 5.53 -6.31 0.42
N ASP A 108 5.91 -7.30 1.22
CA ASP A 108 4.96 -8.28 1.78
C ASP A 108 3.94 -7.61 2.71
N ARG A 109 4.40 -6.69 3.59
CA ARG A 109 3.51 -5.88 4.43
C ARG A 109 2.56 -5.03 3.59
N ALA A 110 3.06 -4.36 2.55
CA ALA A 110 2.22 -3.54 1.68
C ALA A 110 1.11 -4.37 1.02
N PHE A 111 1.45 -5.56 0.52
CA PHE A 111 0.48 -6.49 -0.07
C PHE A 111 -0.58 -6.94 0.95
N ASP A 112 -0.15 -7.39 2.13
CA ASP A 112 -1.06 -7.80 3.21
C ASP A 112 -1.98 -6.65 3.62
N VAL A 113 -1.45 -5.44 3.80
CA VAL A 113 -2.26 -4.26 4.16
C VAL A 113 -3.25 -3.90 3.05
N MET A 114 -2.90 -4.05 1.77
CA MET A 114 -3.85 -3.83 0.68
C MET A 114 -5.00 -4.85 0.67
N LEU A 115 -4.79 -6.06 1.21
CA LEU A 115 -5.90 -7.00 1.41
C LEU A 115 -6.94 -6.48 2.40
N PHE A 116 -6.64 -5.48 3.25
CA PHE A 116 -7.64 -4.88 4.14
C PHE A 116 -8.77 -4.21 3.34
N LEU A 117 -8.47 -3.73 2.12
CA LEU A 117 -9.45 -3.08 1.25
C LEU A 117 -10.61 -4.01 0.86
N ARG A 118 -10.41 -5.35 0.89
CA ARG A 118 -11.48 -6.31 0.65
C ARG A 118 -12.59 -6.22 1.70
N TRP A 119 -12.25 -5.90 2.94
CA TRP A 119 -13.23 -5.75 4.02
C TRP A 119 -14.07 -4.50 3.86
N ILE A 120 -13.50 -3.45 3.27
CA ILE A 120 -14.22 -2.24 2.89
C ILE A 120 -15.26 -2.58 1.81
N GLY A 121 -14.88 -3.38 0.81
CA GLY A 121 -15.79 -3.72 -0.30
C GLY A 121 -16.94 -4.66 0.08
N MET A 122 -16.75 -5.58 1.03
CA MET A 122 -17.79 -6.55 1.40
C MET A 122 -18.97 -5.95 2.18
N TYR A 123 -18.76 -4.90 2.97
CA TYR A 123 -19.80 -4.34 3.85
C TYR A 123 -20.63 -3.22 3.22
N VAL A 124 -20.25 -2.74 2.03
CA VAL A 124 -20.91 -1.64 1.32
C VAL A 124 -22.06 -2.12 0.42
N ALA A 125 -22.44 -3.40 0.55
CA ALA A 125 -23.60 -4.00 -0.13
C ALA A 125 -24.94 -3.25 0.10
N THR A 126 -24.98 -2.25 0.99
CA THR A 126 -26.14 -1.37 1.22
C THR A 126 -26.07 -0.03 0.47
N ARG A 127 -26.01 -0.06 -0.88
CA ARG A 127 -26.36 1.07 -1.80
C ARG A 127 -25.24 2.02 -2.27
N ARG A 128 -23.95 1.67 -2.21
CA ARG A 128 -22.89 2.45 -2.88
C ARG A 128 -21.98 1.57 -3.75
N PRO A 129 -21.45 2.07 -4.87
CA PRO A 129 -20.52 1.31 -5.71
C PRO A 129 -19.20 1.08 -4.94
N VAL A 130 -18.94 -0.18 -4.60
CA VAL A 130 -17.78 -0.65 -3.83
C VAL A 130 -16.45 -0.09 -4.35
N ASP A 131 -16.29 -0.07 -5.68
CA ASP A 131 -15.08 0.43 -6.34
C ASP A 131 -14.81 1.91 -6.06
N GLN A 132 -15.86 2.72 -5.91
CA GLN A 132 -15.72 4.15 -5.66
C GLN A 132 -15.27 4.42 -4.22
N ILE A 133 -15.70 3.61 -3.26
CA ILE A 133 -15.22 3.73 -1.87
C ILE A 133 -13.75 3.33 -1.77
N VAL A 134 -13.36 2.22 -2.39
CA VAL A 134 -11.95 1.81 -2.42
C VAL A 134 -11.10 2.90 -3.08
N ARG A 135 -11.51 3.42 -4.26
CA ARG A 135 -10.81 4.53 -4.92
C ARG A 135 -10.73 5.78 -4.06
N ALA A 136 -11.80 6.13 -3.33
CA ALA A 136 -11.81 7.24 -2.41
C ALA A 136 -10.85 7.03 -1.23
N THR A 137 -10.79 5.82 -0.66
CA THR A 137 -9.82 5.46 0.38
C THR A 137 -8.39 5.63 -0.11
N LEU A 138 -8.07 5.11 -1.31
CA LEU A 138 -6.75 5.25 -1.92
C LEU A 138 -6.39 6.71 -2.21
N ALA A 139 -7.33 7.46 -2.78
CA ALA A 139 -7.15 8.87 -3.10
C ALA A 139 -6.93 9.74 -1.85
N LEU A 140 -7.60 9.41 -0.74
CA LEU A 140 -7.43 10.11 0.53
C LEU A 140 -6.13 9.74 1.23
N ALA A 141 -5.71 8.47 1.14
CA ALA A 141 -4.49 7.98 1.78
C ALA A 141 -3.20 8.53 1.13
N ARG A 142 -3.24 8.89 -0.16
CA ARG A 142 -2.14 9.54 -0.89
C ARG A 142 -1.89 11.02 -0.52
N GLY A 143 -2.74 11.63 0.28
CA GLY A 143 -2.64 13.05 0.62
C GLY A 143 -4.03 13.66 0.74
N GLY A 144 -4.42 13.97 1.98
CA GLY A 144 -5.79 14.17 2.44
C GLY A 144 -6.58 15.37 1.91
N ASP A 145 -6.18 15.94 0.77
CA ASP A 145 -6.88 17.03 0.06
C ASP A 145 -6.93 16.78 -1.46
N SER A 146 -6.82 15.50 -1.88
CA SER A 146 -6.85 15.22 -3.30
C SER A 146 -8.23 15.59 -3.86
N GLU A 147 -8.23 16.53 -4.80
CA GLU A 147 -9.37 16.85 -5.65
C GLU A 147 -10.02 15.57 -6.22
N ALA A 148 -9.24 14.50 -6.37
CA ALA A 148 -9.72 13.16 -6.68
C ALA A 148 -10.68 12.59 -5.61
N PHE A 149 -10.33 12.62 -4.32
CA PHE A 149 -11.26 12.23 -3.25
C PHE A 149 -12.53 13.10 -3.27
N HIS A 150 -12.39 14.42 -3.44
CA HIS A 150 -13.55 15.33 -3.50
C HIS A 150 -14.48 14.98 -4.65
N ARG A 151 -13.95 14.81 -5.87
CA ARG A 151 -14.73 14.44 -7.06
C ARG A 151 -15.42 13.09 -6.89
N ILE A 152 -14.73 12.09 -6.35
CA ILE A 152 -15.33 10.77 -6.11
C ILE A 152 -16.43 10.87 -5.05
N TRP A 153 -16.17 11.54 -3.94
CA TRP A 153 -17.12 11.66 -2.84
C TRP A 153 -18.38 12.45 -3.24
N GLU A 154 -18.22 13.57 -3.93
CA GLU A 154 -19.32 14.36 -4.46
C GLU A 154 -20.11 13.58 -5.49
N GLY A 155 -19.45 12.83 -6.38
CA GLY A 155 -20.10 11.95 -7.34
C GLY A 155 -20.93 10.83 -6.71
N VAL A 156 -20.48 10.28 -5.57
CA VAL A 156 -21.19 9.22 -4.83
C VAL A 156 -22.35 9.79 -4.01
N THR A 157 -22.15 10.93 -3.37
CA THR A 157 -23.04 11.42 -2.30
C THR A 157 -23.89 12.61 -2.68
N GLY A 158 -23.54 13.32 -3.77
CA GLY A 158 -24.12 14.61 -4.14
C GLY A 158 -23.81 15.74 -3.15
N LYS A 159 -22.92 15.52 -2.16
CA LYS A 159 -22.62 16.48 -1.09
C LYS A 159 -21.18 16.94 -1.17
N ARG A 160 -20.98 18.25 -1.02
CA ARG A 160 -19.66 18.86 -0.95
C ARG A 160 -18.84 18.28 0.20
N VAL A 161 -17.55 18.06 -0.03
CA VAL A 161 -16.67 17.53 1.02
C VAL A 161 -16.45 18.58 2.11
N SER A 162 -16.64 18.15 3.36
CA SER A 162 -16.26 18.89 4.55
C SER A 162 -15.20 18.11 5.34
N ARG A 163 -14.45 18.78 6.22
CA ARG A 163 -13.51 18.10 7.14
C ARG A 163 -14.22 17.02 7.98
N GLN A 164 -15.48 17.26 8.33
CA GLN A 164 -16.31 16.29 9.04
C GLN A 164 -16.61 15.06 8.16
N ALA A 165 -16.89 15.24 6.88
CA ALA A 165 -17.09 14.13 5.95
C ALA A 165 -15.84 13.27 5.81
N VAL A 166 -14.65 13.88 5.74
CA VAL A 166 -13.36 13.16 5.72
C VAL A 166 -13.16 12.34 7.00
N SER A 167 -13.43 12.94 8.17
CA SER A 167 -13.33 12.25 9.45
C SER A 167 -14.31 11.07 9.54
N GLN A 168 -15.58 11.28 9.19
CA GLN A 168 -16.59 10.22 9.15
C GLN A 168 -16.21 9.10 8.19
N PHE A 169 -15.65 9.45 7.03
CA PHE A 169 -15.17 8.48 6.06
C PHE A 169 -14.05 7.62 6.66
N ARG A 170 -13.01 8.24 7.27
CA ARG A 170 -11.93 7.50 7.93
C ARG A 170 -12.45 6.57 9.03
N THR A 171 -13.36 7.05 9.89
CA THR A 171 -13.98 6.23 10.94
C THR A 171 -14.75 5.04 10.35
N THR A 172 -15.45 5.25 9.23
CA THR A 172 -16.17 4.18 8.53
C THR A 172 -15.22 3.12 7.99
N ILE A 173 -14.15 3.55 7.31
CA ILE A 173 -13.11 2.63 6.79
C ILE A 173 -12.48 1.84 7.93
N TYR A 174 -12.10 2.52 9.02
CA TYR A 174 -11.55 1.89 10.22
C TYR A 174 -12.49 0.80 10.76
N GLY A 175 -13.79 1.12 10.92
CA GLY A 175 -14.78 0.16 11.42
C GLY A 175 -14.90 -1.09 10.55
N HIS A 176 -14.83 -0.95 9.23
CA HIS A 176 -14.86 -2.11 8.31
C HIS A 176 -13.61 -2.96 8.39
N VAL A 177 -12.42 -2.33 8.44
CA VAL A 177 -11.16 -3.06 8.61
C VAL A 177 -11.15 -3.80 9.95
N LEU A 178 -11.59 -3.14 11.02
CA LEU A 178 -11.66 -3.74 12.35
C LEU A 178 -12.62 -4.93 12.42
N ALA A 179 -13.79 -4.81 11.79
CA ALA A 179 -14.75 -5.92 11.69
C ALA A 179 -14.14 -7.11 10.93
N GLY A 180 -13.38 -6.84 9.87
CA GLY A 180 -12.66 -7.85 9.10
C GLY A 180 -11.53 -8.52 9.90
N LEU A 181 -10.71 -7.73 10.59
CA LEU A 181 -9.64 -8.22 11.49
C LEU A 181 -10.21 -9.15 12.56
N LYS A 182 -11.32 -8.76 13.20
CA LYS A 182 -11.97 -9.58 14.21
C LYS A 182 -12.56 -10.87 13.63
N ARG A 183 -13.24 -10.79 12.49
CA ARG A 183 -13.96 -11.92 11.89
C ARG A 183 -13.01 -12.95 11.27
N ASP A 184 -12.01 -12.49 10.53
CA ASP A 184 -11.17 -13.37 9.71
C ASP A 184 -9.87 -13.77 10.43
N LEU A 185 -9.38 -12.95 11.38
CA LEU A 185 -8.09 -13.16 12.07
C LEU A 185 -8.20 -13.20 13.60
N GLY A 186 -9.38 -12.96 14.17
CA GLY A 186 -9.54 -12.88 15.62
C GLY A 186 -8.76 -11.74 16.27
N ILE A 187 -8.40 -10.69 15.51
CA ILE A 187 -7.64 -9.56 16.05
C ILE A 187 -8.60 -8.46 16.50
N VAL A 188 -8.41 -7.96 17.72
CA VAL A 188 -9.22 -6.89 18.32
C VAL A 188 -8.32 -5.80 18.90
N PRO A 189 -8.80 -4.55 18.99
CA PRO A 189 -8.08 -3.50 19.70
C PRO A 189 -8.18 -3.74 21.21
N ASP A 190 -7.11 -3.43 21.93
CA ASP A 190 -7.02 -3.50 23.38
C ASP A 190 -6.30 -2.24 23.88
N GLY A 191 -7.09 -1.24 24.28
CA GLY A 191 -6.58 0.12 24.52
C GLY A 191 -5.89 0.69 23.28
N ASP A 192 -4.61 1.05 23.43
CA ASP A 192 -3.77 1.60 22.38
C ASP A 192 -3.03 0.52 21.55
N ALA A 193 -3.30 -0.76 21.81
CA ALA A 193 -2.67 -1.88 21.14
C ALA A 193 -3.67 -2.76 20.37
N PHE A 194 -3.16 -3.77 19.67
CA PHE A 194 -3.94 -4.87 19.10
C PHE A 194 -3.53 -6.18 19.77
N ARG A 195 -4.49 -7.11 19.90
CA ARG A 195 -4.24 -8.46 20.39
C ARG A 195 -5.05 -9.49 19.62
N ILE A 196 -4.54 -10.72 19.58
CA ILE A 196 -5.29 -11.86 19.09
C ILE A 196 -6.19 -12.36 20.22
N THR A 197 -7.48 -12.40 19.99
CA THR A 197 -8.41 -13.21 20.79
C THR A 197 -8.37 -14.61 20.25
N HIS A 198 -7.76 -15.53 20.98
CA HIS A 198 -8.04 -16.94 20.75
C HIS A 198 -9.54 -17.15 21.00
N PRO A 199 -10.24 -17.94 20.18
CA PRO A 199 -11.56 -18.37 20.56
C PRO A 199 -11.40 -19.23 21.81
N GLU A 200 -11.66 -18.65 22.99
CA GLU A 200 -12.11 -19.46 24.10
C GLU A 200 -13.30 -20.27 23.58
N ALA A 201 -13.23 -21.57 23.83
CA ALA A 201 -14.19 -22.57 23.38
C ALA A 201 -15.61 -21.98 23.40
N ARG A 202 -16.22 -21.88 22.21
CA ARG A 202 -17.66 -21.72 22.11
C ARG A 202 -18.29 -22.96 22.75
N ALA A 203 -18.61 -22.87 24.04
CA ALA A 203 -19.55 -23.74 24.73
C ALA A 203 -20.98 -23.34 24.33
#